data_AF-A0A2W7IHF8-F1
#
_entry.id   AF-A0A2W7IHF8-F1
#
_cell.length_a   1.000
_cell.length_b   1.000
_cell.length_c   1.000
_cell.angle_alpha   90.00
_cell.angle_beta   90.00
_cell.angle_gamma   90.00
#
_symmetry.space_group_name_H-M   'P 1'
#
loop_
_entity.id
_entity.type
_entity.pdbx_description
1 polymer ?
#
loop_
_entity_poly.entity_id
_entity_poly.type
_entity_poly.pdbx_seq_one_letter_code
_entity_poly.pdbx_strand_id
1 'polypeptide(L)'
;MRVWLAVLAVLLGFCAPAEAQQRNRFWLQNNTGQVIMSAFVSPSVISDWGGDILGAGVLNPGQRVWVTPNTYDCRIDVRVTYQGGGEDRRMGVDACQITTITFGGGAGAAIAPGGKQVAVDRNPSFTFVNRTGTTIRELYVSSSSQSVWGQDRLGANLLNPGGTIWIALPPNGSCTADMRVVFMNGAAQERRGIDTCSVTQYGFR
;
A
#
# COMPACT_ATOMS: atom_id res chain seq x y z
N MET A 1 -70.62 -26.04 30.59
CA MET A 1 -69.63 -24.97 30.35
C MET A 1 -68.34 -25.63 29.88
N ARG A 2 -67.99 -25.51 28.60
CA ARG A 2 -66.72 -25.98 28.03
C ARG A 2 -66.26 -24.93 27.03
N VAL A 3 -65.36 -24.05 27.49
CA VAL A 3 -64.74 -23.02 26.67
C VAL A 3 -63.63 -23.71 25.86
N TRP A 4 -63.78 -23.78 24.54
CA TRP A 4 -62.71 -24.19 23.64
C TRP A 4 -62.00 -22.94 23.15
N LEU A 5 -60.80 -22.70 23.66
CA LEU A 5 -59.89 -21.68 23.18
C LEU A 5 -59.31 -22.11 21.83
N ALA A 6 -59.51 -21.27 20.81
CA ALA A 6 -58.90 -21.41 19.50
C ALA A 6 -57.40 -21.09 19.56
N VAL A 7 -56.56 -21.99 19.03
CA VAL A 7 -55.13 -21.74 18.85
C VAL A 7 -54.91 -21.31 17.40
N LEU A 8 -54.63 -20.02 17.19
CA LEU A 8 -54.15 -19.48 15.92
C LEU A 8 -52.65 -19.76 15.82
N ALA A 9 -52.24 -20.60 14.85
CA ALA A 9 -50.83 -20.84 14.56
C ALA A 9 -50.26 -19.68 13.71
N VAL A 10 -49.48 -18.80 14.34
CA VAL A 10 -48.70 -17.78 13.64
C VAL A 10 -47.44 -18.44 13.08
N LEU A 11 -47.37 -18.59 11.76
CA LEU A 11 -46.14 -18.99 11.05
C LEU A 11 -45.21 -17.78 10.96
N LEU A 12 -44.33 -17.62 11.95
CA LEU A 12 -43.18 -16.70 11.88
C LEU A 12 -42.10 -17.34 11.01
N GLY A 13 -41.89 -16.79 9.82
CA GLY A 13 -40.76 -17.14 8.96
C GLY A 13 -39.44 -16.78 9.62
N PHE A 14 -38.66 -17.80 9.99
CA PHE A 14 -37.28 -17.62 10.41
C PHE A 14 -36.41 -17.33 9.18
N CYS A 15 -36.14 -16.06 8.90
CA CYS A 15 -34.92 -15.71 8.18
C CYS A 15 -33.74 -16.02 9.11
N ALA A 16 -33.07 -17.15 8.91
CA ALA A 16 -31.78 -17.39 9.54
C ALA A 16 -30.81 -16.25 9.12
N PRO A 17 -30.01 -15.69 10.05
CA PRO A 17 -28.95 -14.80 9.65
C PRO A 17 -27.99 -15.62 8.79
N ALA A 18 -27.71 -15.17 7.58
CA ALA A 18 -26.58 -15.68 6.83
C ALA A 18 -25.35 -15.38 7.68
N GLU A 19 -24.74 -16.40 8.29
CA GLU A 19 -23.46 -16.24 8.95
C GLU A 19 -22.54 -15.60 7.92
N ALA A 20 -22.09 -14.39 8.20
CA ALA A 20 -21.09 -13.71 7.41
C ALA A 20 -19.84 -14.56 7.55
N GLN A 21 -19.71 -15.56 6.67
CA GLN A 21 -18.65 -16.54 6.69
C GLN A 21 -17.36 -15.73 6.77
N GLN A 22 -16.66 -15.85 7.88
CA GLN A 22 -15.49 -15.05 8.18
C GLN A 22 -14.39 -15.53 7.23
N ARG A 23 -14.29 -14.84 6.11
CA ARG A 23 -13.63 -15.33 4.91
C ARG A 23 -12.23 -14.73 4.91
N ASN A 24 -11.30 -15.40 5.59
CA ASN A 24 -9.85 -15.22 5.41
C ASN A 24 -9.49 -15.61 3.96
N ARG A 25 -9.78 -14.75 3.00
CA ARG A 25 -9.48 -14.94 1.58
C ARG A 25 -9.49 -13.61 0.88
N PHE A 26 -8.49 -13.39 0.06
CA PHE A 26 -8.20 -12.07 -0.48
C PHE A 26 -7.49 -12.20 -1.82
N TRP A 27 -7.50 -11.12 -2.57
CA TRP A 27 -6.61 -10.96 -3.71
C TRP A 27 -5.22 -10.52 -3.22
N LEU A 28 -4.16 -11.17 -3.68
CA LEU A 28 -2.81 -10.61 -3.62
C LEU A 28 -2.54 -9.95 -4.96
N GLN A 29 -2.30 -8.64 -4.97
CA GLN A 29 -2.09 -7.86 -6.18
C GLN A 29 -0.66 -7.34 -6.26
N ASN A 30 -0.01 -7.54 -7.41
CA ASN A 30 1.25 -6.91 -7.72
C ASN A 30 0.99 -5.62 -8.49
N ASN A 31 1.14 -4.49 -7.82
CA ASN A 31 1.12 -3.15 -8.39
C ASN A 31 2.50 -2.48 -8.25
N THR A 32 3.57 -3.29 -8.16
CA THR A 32 4.96 -2.84 -8.28
C THR A 32 5.37 -2.78 -9.75
N GLY A 33 6.58 -2.28 -10.02
CA GLY A 33 7.24 -2.40 -11.33
C GLY A 33 8.05 -3.69 -11.52
N GLN A 34 8.05 -4.61 -10.56
CA GLN A 34 8.86 -5.82 -10.58
C GLN A 34 7.98 -7.08 -10.59
N VAL A 35 8.45 -8.16 -11.22
CA VAL A 35 7.76 -9.46 -11.17
C VAL A 35 7.92 -10.06 -9.78
N ILE A 36 6.82 -10.49 -9.15
CA ILE A 36 6.87 -11.30 -7.93
C ILE A 36 7.09 -12.75 -8.35
N MET A 37 8.21 -13.33 -7.91
CA MET A 37 8.59 -14.70 -8.22
C MET A 37 7.97 -15.72 -7.28
N SER A 38 7.79 -15.36 -6.01
CA SER A 38 7.17 -16.23 -5.00
C SER A 38 6.41 -15.41 -3.98
N ALA A 39 5.34 -16.00 -3.43
CA ALA A 39 4.55 -15.40 -2.37
C ALA A 39 4.19 -16.44 -1.29
N PHE A 40 4.26 -16.04 -0.03
CA PHE A 40 4.07 -16.91 1.12
C PHE A 40 3.07 -16.29 2.07
N VAL A 41 2.23 -17.12 2.71
CA VAL A 41 1.25 -16.70 3.69
C VAL A 41 1.28 -17.64 4.88
N SER A 42 1.46 -17.08 6.08
CA SER A 42 1.41 -17.81 7.34
C SER A 42 0.55 -17.08 8.37
N PRO A 43 0.00 -17.77 9.38
CA PRO A 43 -0.50 -17.10 10.58
C PRO A 43 0.61 -16.24 11.21
N SER A 44 0.28 -15.05 11.71
CA SER A 44 1.30 -14.13 12.28
C SER A 44 2.00 -14.66 13.54
N VAL A 45 1.45 -15.71 14.14
CA VAL A 45 2.03 -16.38 15.31
C VAL A 45 3.04 -17.48 14.95
N ILE A 46 3.18 -17.79 13.65
CA ILE A 46 4.06 -18.85 13.14
C ILE A 46 5.17 -18.21 12.31
N SER A 47 6.42 -18.51 12.67
CA SER A 47 7.61 -18.02 11.98
C SER A 47 7.95 -18.80 10.70
N ASP A 48 7.40 -20.00 10.54
CA ASP A 48 7.48 -20.79 9.33
C ASP A 48 6.44 -20.31 8.31
N TRP A 49 6.90 -20.02 7.09
CA TRP A 49 6.14 -19.42 6.01
C TRP A 49 5.41 -20.43 5.14
N GLY A 50 5.77 -21.71 5.22
CA GLY A 50 5.23 -22.75 4.36
C GLY A 50 5.62 -22.58 2.88
N GLY A 51 4.84 -23.19 2.00
CA GLY A 51 5.10 -23.25 0.56
C GLY A 51 4.70 -21.98 -0.20
N ASP A 52 5.28 -21.80 -1.38
CA ASP A 52 4.91 -20.73 -2.31
C ASP A 52 3.48 -20.94 -2.84
N ILE A 53 2.63 -19.93 -2.64
CA ILE A 53 1.24 -19.93 -3.06
C ILE A 53 1.07 -19.69 -4.57
N LEU A 54 2.12 -19.25 -5.27
CA LEU A 54 2.12 -19.06 -6.73
C LEU A 54 2.46 -20.35 -7.49
N GLY A 55 3.05 -21.34 -6.81
CA GLY A 55 3.46 -22.61 -7.42
C GLY A 55 4.54 -22.43 -8.49
N ALA A 56 4.28 -22.92 -9.71
CA ALA A 56 5.19 -22.73 -10.85
C ALA A 56 5.00 -21.38 -11.57
N GLY A 57 4.02 -20.58 -11.14
CA GLY A 57 3.70 -19.29 -11.74
C GLY A 57 4.44 -18.12 -11.10
N VAL A 58 4.34 -16.97 -11.74
CA VAL A 58 4.82 -15.68 -11.21
C VAL A 58 3.70 -14.66 -11.29
N LEU A 59 3.78 -13.59 -10.52
CA LEU A 59 2.80 -12.51 -10.55
C LEU A 59 3.45 -11.25 -11.14
N ASN A 60 3.12 -10.94 -12.40
CA ASN A 60 3.66 -9.76 -13.10
C ASN A 60 3.04 -8.46 -12.58
N PRO A 61 3.69 -7.30 -12.83
CA PRO A 61 3.09 -5.99 -12.60
C PRO A 61 1.66 -5.86 -13.15
N GLY A 62 0.75 -5.31 -12.36
CA GLY A 62 -0.68 -5.16 -12.65
C GLY A 62 -1.52 -6.42 -12.44
N GLN A 63 -0.92 -7.59 -12.18
CA GLN A 63 -1.67 -8.83 -11.99
C GLN A 63 -2.09 -9.05 -10.53
N ARG A 64 -3.09 -9.92 -10.33
CA ARG A 64 -3.52 -10.37 -9.01
C ARG A 64 -3.78 -11.89 -9.00
N VAL A 65 -3.60 -12.50 -7.84
CA VAL A 65 -3.90 -13.91 -7.58
C VAL A 65 -4.87 -14.04 -6.42
N TRP A 66 -5.79 -15.00 -6.51
CA TRP A 66 -6.74 -15.27 -5.43
C TRP A 66 -6.09 -16.19 -4.40
N VAL A 67 -6.06 -15.75 -3.15
CA VAL A 67 -5.41 -16.48 -2.06
C VAL A 67 -6.49 -17.00 -1.10
N THR A 68 -6.44 -18.30 -0.84
CA THR A 68 -7.22 -18.97 0.20
C THR A 68 -6.22 -19.66 1.13
N PRO A 69 -5.77 -18.99 2.20
CA PRO A 69 -4.82 -19.57 3.14
C PRO A 69 -5.36 -20.87 3.74
N ASN A 70 -4.47 -21.82 4.01
CA ASN A 70 -4.82 -23.07 4.70
C ASN A 70 -4.93 -22.88 6.23
N THR A 71 -5.41 -21.71 6.67
CA THR A 71 -5.62 -21.34 8.07
C THR A 71 -6.91 -20.55 8.22
N TYR A 72 -7.56 -20.71 9.37
CA TYR A 72 -8.71 -19.92 9.80
C TYR A 72 -8.31 -18.63 10.54
N ASP A 73 -7.02 -18.44 10.83
CA ASP A 73 -6.52 -17.26 11.52
C ASP A 73 -6.72 -16.00 10.69
N CYS A 74 -7.34 -14.98 11.29
CA CYS A 74 -7.50 -13.68 10.63
C CYS A 74 -6.20 -12.87 10.60
N ARG A 75 -5.31 -13.07 11.57
CA ARG A 75 -4.00 -12.40 11.65
C ARG A 75 -2.98 -13.22 10.87
N ILE A 76 -2.60 -12.72 9.71
CA ILE A 76 -1.64 -13.37 8.82
C ILE A 76 -0.47 -12.46 8.48
N ASP A 77 0.64 -13.09 8.13
CA ASP A 77 1.78 -12.45 7.53
C ASP A 77 1.88 -12.88 6.05
N VAL A 78 2.32 -11.97 5.19
CA VAL A 78 2.54 -12.21 3.77
C VAL A 78 3.93 -11.76 3.38
N ARG A 79 4.70 -12.63 2.74
CA ARG A 79 6.03 -12.33 2.18
C ARG A 79 5.99 -12.53 0.68
N VAL A 80 6.62 -11.63 -0.07
CA VAL A 80 6.85 -11.79 -1.50
C VAL A 80 8.32 -11.63 -1.81
N THR A 81 8.82 -12.37 -2.79
CA THR A 81 10.17 -12.20 -3.34
C THR A 81 10.07 -11.75 -4.80
N TYR A 82 10.80 -10.71 -5.16
CA TYR A 82 10.82 -10.13 -6.50
C TYR A 82 11.91 -10.75 -7.38
N GLN A 83 11.74 -10.59 -8.68
CA GLN A 83 12.80 -10.85 -9.65
C GLN A 83 14.01 -9.97 -9.33
N GLY A 84 15.16 -10.61 -9.11
CA GLY A 84 16.39 -9.96 -8.63
C GLY A 84 16.65 -10.11 -7.13
N GLY A 85 15.79 -10.81 -6.39
CA GLY A 85 16.04 -11.26 -5.02
C GLY A 85 15.60 -10.31 -3.90
N GLY A 86 14.99 -9.17 -4.23
CA GLY A 86 14.38 -8.29 -3.23
C GLY A 86 13.18 -8.95 -2.56
N GLU A 87 12.87 -8.59 -1.32
CA GLU A 87 11.70 -9.10 -0.58
C GLU A 87 10.87 -7.96 -0.02
N ASP A 88 9.55 -8.17 0.04
CA ASP A 88 8.63 -7.34 0.80
C ASP A 88 7.79 -8.19 1.74
N ARG A 89 7.48 -7.64 2.92
CA ARG A 89 6.67 -8.31 3.94
C ARG A 89 5.51 -7.43 4.39
N ARG A 90 4.41 -8.09 4.75
CA ARG A 90 3.24 -7.51 5.41
C ARG A 90 2.99 -8.34 6.64
N MET A 91 3.16 -7.76 7.82
CA MET A 91 3.05 -8.48 9.08
C MET A 91 1.76 -8.07 9.79
N GLY A 92 1.10 -9.01 10.47
CA GLY A 92 -0.06 -8.77 11.32
C GLY A 92 -1.32 -8.33 10.57
N VAL A 93 -1.46 -8.68 9.29
CA VAL A 93 -2.58 -8.27 8.45
C VAL A 93 -3.87 -8.93 8.92
N ASP A 94 -4.96 -8.16 9.03
CA ASP A 94 -6.29 -8.70 9.33
C ASP A 94 -7.04 -9.11 8.06
N ALA A 95 -6.80 -10.34 7.60
CA ALA A 95 -7.38 -10.89 6.39
C ALA A 95 -8.91 -11.04 6.42
N CYS A 96 -9.52 -11.00 7.60
CA CYS A 96 -10.96 -11.08 7.76
C CYS A 96 -11.66 -9.72 7.56
N GLN A 97 -10.90 -8.64 7.59
CA GLN A 97 -11.40 -7.27 7.43
C GLN A 97 -10.99 -6.65 6.08
N ILE A 98 -10.30 -7.39 5.23
CA ILE A 98 -9.85 -6.93 3.91
C ILE A 98 -10.19 -7.93 2.82
N THR A 99 -10.24 -7.46 1.58
CA THR A 99 -10.46 -8.30 0.40
C THR A 99 -9.25 -8.35 -0.52
N THR A 100 -8.25 -7.50 -0.30
CA THR A 100 -7.08 -7.38 -1.17
C THR A 100 -5.87 -6.89 -0.39
N ILE A 101 -4.74 -7.56 -0.60
CA ILE A 101 -3.40 -7.13 -0.18
C ILE A 101 -2.65 -6.72 -1.45
N THR A 102 -2.28 -5.45 -1.52
CA THR A 102 -1.56 -4.91 -2.69
C THR A 102 -0.09 -4.68 -2.32
N PHE A 103 0.79 -5.22 -3.15
CA PHE A 103 2.22 -4.94 -3.14
C PHE A 103 2.52 -3.93 -4.23
N GLY A 104 3.12 -2.79 -3.89
CA GLY A 104 3.27 -1.66 -4.81
C GLY A 104 2.00 -0.83 -4.97
N GLY A 105 2.20 0.43 -5.39
CA GLY A 105 1.18 1.46 -5.60
C GLY A 105 0.29 1.81 -4.41
N GLY A 106 0.36 3.08 -4.00
CA GLY A 106 -0.74 3.68 -3.27
C GLY A 106 -1.93 3.93 -4.21
N ALA A 107 -3.12 3.96 -3.59
CA ALA A 107 -4.44 4.23 -4.14
C ALA A 107 -5.11 3.11 -4.97
N GLY A 108 -5.95 2.33 -4.26
CA GLY A 108 -6.90 1.41 -4.89
C GLY A 108 -7.81 0.67 -3.90
N ALA A 109 -8.09 1.21 -2.71
CA ALA A 109 -9.19 0.70 -1.90
C ALA A 109 -10.50 1.22 -2.51
N ALA A 110 -11.36 0.29 -2.95
CA ALA A 110 -12.79 0.56 -3.01
C ALA A 110 -13.24 0.92 -1.58
N ILE A 111 -13.76 2.14 -1.43
CA ILE A 111 -14.15 2.70 -0.14
C ILE A 111 -15.47 2.04 0.28
N ALA A 112 -15.45 1.22 1.33
CA ALA A 112 -16.64 0.95 2.13
C ALA A 112 -16.74 2.06 3.20
N PRO A 113 -17.88 2.77 3.32
CA PRO A 113 -18.03 3.79 4.36
C PRO A 113 -18.23 3.11 5.72
N GLY A 114 -17.23 3.19 6.62
CA GLY A 114 -17.41 2.77 8.03
C GLY A 114 -16.16 2.34 8.82
N GLY A 115 -15.01 2.12 8.20
CA GLY A 115 -13.82 1.63 8.91
C GLY A 115 -12.99 2.74 9.58
N LYS A 116 -12.73 2.62 10.89
CA LYS A 116 -11.70 3.41 11.60
C LYS A 116 -10.35 3.25 10.87
N GLN A 117 -9.72 4.38 10.54
CA GLN A 117 -8.42 4.44 9.85
C GLN A 117 -7.35 3.80 10.75
N VAL A 118 -6.98 2.55 10.48
CA VAL A 118 -5.73 1.98 10.99
C VAL A 118 -4.62 2.63 10.18
N ALA A 119 -3.63 3.23 10.86
CA ALA A 119 -2.48 3.85 10.22
C ALA A 119 -1.76 2.80 9.37
N VAL A 120 -2.02 2.83 8.06
CA VAL A 120 -1.15 2.24 7.04
C VAL A 120 0.22 2.84 7.27
N ASP A 121 1.25 2.02 7.26
CA ASP A 121 2.64 2.45 7.32
C ASP A 121 2.92 3.35 6.10
N ARG A 122 2.67 4.65 6.28
CA ARG A 122 2.64 5.67 5.23
C ARG A 122 4.04 6.23 5.10
N ASN A 123 4.97 5.40 4.60
CA ASN A 123 6.31 5.88 4.31
C ASN A 123 6.23 6.92 3.18
N PRO A 124 6.47 8.21 3.45
CA PRO A 124 6.35 9.25 2.44
C PRO A 124 7.62 9.37 1.60
N SER A 125 8.64 8.53 1.85
CA SER A 125 9.92 8.53 1.14
C SER A 125 9.77 8.02 -0.29
N PHE A 126 10.49 8.63 -1.23
CA PHE A 126 10.39 8.33 -2.65
C PHE A 126 11.70 8.61 -3.39
N THR A 127 11.84 8.07 -4.60
CA THR A 127 12.93 8.42 -5.52
C THR A 127 12.56 9.67 -6.32
N PHE A 128 13.35 10.73 -6.22
CA PHE A 128 13.22 11.89 -7.10
C PHE A 128 14.01 11.67 -8.38
N VAL A 129 13.44 12.03 -9.54
CA VAL A 129 14.10 11.97 -10.85
C VAL A 129 14.05 13.32 -11.53
N ASN A 130 15.21 13.80 -11.98
CA ASN A 130 15.28 14.96 -12.85
C ASN A 130 14.86 14.56 -14.28
N ARG A 131 13.59 14.76 -14.65
CA ARG A 131 13.10 14.58 -16.03
C ARG A 131 13.09 15.88 -16.84
N THR A 132 13.74 16.92 -16.33
CA THR A 132 13.95 18.17 -17.06
C THR A 132 15.17 18.04 -17.99
N GLY A 133 15.32 18.98 -18.92
CA GLY A 133 16.51 19.09 -19.77
C GLY A 133 17.67 19.83 -19.12
N THR A 134 17.61 20.17 -17.81
CA THR A 134 18.59 21.03 -17.15
C THR A 134 19.08 20.44 -15.84
N THR A 135 20.37 20.58 -15.53
CA THR A 135 20.94 20.13 -14.24
C THR A 135 20.33 20.92 -13.08
N ILE A 136 19.86 20.18 -12.07
CA ILE A 136 19.38 20.73 -10.80
C ILE A 136 20.58 20.85 -9.86
N ARG A 137 20.77 22.04 -9.28
CA ARG A 137 21.83 22.31 -8.30
C ARG A 137 21.32 22.19 -6.87
N GLU A 138 20.07 22.54 -6.60
CA GLU A 138 19.46 22.45 -5.27
C GLU A 138 18.09 21.78 -5.37
N LEU A 139 17.78 20.89 -4.45
CA LEU A 139 16.49 20.23 -4.30
C LEU A 139 16.02 20.36 -2.85
N TYR A 140 14.84 20.91 -2.65
CA TYR A 140 14.19 21.00 -1.35
C TYR A 140 12.90 20.20 -1.36
N VAL A 141 12.62 19.48 -0.27
CA VAL A 141 11.39 18.72 -0.06
C VAL A 141 10.94 18.92 1.37
N SER A 142 9.73 19.45 1.55
CA SER A 142 9.11 19.69 2.86
C SER A 142 7.68 19.16 2.89
N SER A 143 7.13 18.97 4.09
CA SER A 143 5.69 18.71 4.22
C SER A 143 4.92 19.92 3.70
N SER A 144 3.80 19.72 3.00
CA SER A 144 2.95 20.84 2.52
C SER A 144 2.32 21.66 3.66
N SER A 145 2.32 21.13 4.89
CA SER A 145 1.93 21.86 6.10
C SER A 145 3.02 22.82 6.62
N GLN A 146 4.24 22.76 6.08
CA GLN A 146 5.35 23.61 6.47
C GLN A 146 5.52 24.76 5.47
N SER A 147 5.70 25.97 6.01
CA SER A 147 5.97 27.17 5.21
C SER A 147 7.46 27.36 4.87
N VAL A 148 8.33 26.50 5.41
CA VAL A 148 9.79 26.55 5.24
C VAL A 148 10.28 25.31 4.50
N TRP A 149 11.20 25.50 3.55
CA TRP A 149 11.72 24.45 2.67
C TRP A 149 12.71 23.49 3.35
N GLY A 150 13.40 23.95 4.40
CA GLY A 150 14.44 23.18 5.08
C GLY A 150 15.76 23.14 4.30
N GLN A 151 16.53 22.07 4.51
CA GLN A 151 17.86 21.90 3.93
C GLN A 151 17.79 21.36 2.50
N ASP A 152 18.79 21.73 1.70
CA ASP A 152 19.02 21.10 0.40
C ASP A 152 19.32 19.61 0.56
N ARG A 153 18.69 18.81 -0.29
CA ARG A 153 18.76 17.35 -0.30
C ARG A 153 19.93 16.84 -1.14
N LEU A 154 20.53 17.67 -2.00
CA LEU A 154 21.69 17.30 -2.82
C LEU A 154 23.03 17.58 -2.11
N GLY A 155 23.08 18.61 -1.26
CA GLY A 155 24.29 19.03 -0.58
C GLY A 155 25.30 19.64 -1.55
N ALA A 156 26.49 19.05 -1.64
CA ALA A 156 27.50 19.48 -2.61
C ALA A 156 27.30 18.84 -4.02
N ASN A 157 26.35 17.93 -4.16
CA ASN A 157 26.15 17.19 -5.41
C ASN A 157 25.23 17.95 -6.38
N LEU A 158 25.31 17.58 -7.65
CA LEU A 158 24.42 18.06 -8.70
C LEU A 158 23.58 16.91 -9.24
N LEU A 159 22.34 17.19 -9.65
CA LEU A 159 21.45 16.20 -10.25
C LEU A 159 21.24 16.51 -11.74
N ASN A 160 22.02 15.85 -12.59
CA ASN A 160 21.95 15.98 -14.05
C ASN A 160 20.60 15.47 -14.61
N PRO A 161 20.22 15.87 -15.84
CA PRO A 161 19.08 15.29 -16.55
C PRO A 161 19.12 13.75 -16.54
N GLY A 162 18.00 13.11 -16.22
CA GLY A 162 17.88 11.65 -16.04
C GLY A 162 18.40 11.13 -14.70
N GLY A 163 19.11 11.95 -13.92
CA GLY A 163 19.64 11.58 -12.61
C GLY A 163 18.55 11.34 -11.57
N THR A 164 18.85 10.49 -10.60
CA THR A 164 17.93 10.10 -9.51
C THR A 164 18.56 10.26 -8.14
N ILE A 165 17.75 10.58 -7.12
CA ILE A 165 18.16 10.58 -5.71
C ILE A 165 17.04 10.02 -4.83
N TRP A 166 17.41 9.27 -3.79
CA TRP A 166 16.47 8.80 -2.78
C TRP A 166 16.17 9.91 -1.76
N ILE A 167 14.88 10.21 -1.55
CA ILE A 167 14.42 11.19 -0.58
C ILE A 167 13.81 10.46 0.62
N ALA A 168 14.55 10.45 1.73
CA ALA A 168 14.07 9.90 3.00
C ALA A 168 13.24 10.95 3.77
N LEU A 169 11.94 10.70 3.92
CA LEU A 169 11.04 11.49 4.75
C LEU A 169 10.69 10.75 6.04
N PRO A 170 10.29 11.45 7.13
CA PRO A 170 9.90 10.78 8.36
C PRO A 170 8.79 9.74 8.08
N PRO A 171 8.93 8.49 8.55
CA PRO A 171 7.99 7.40 8.22
C PRO A 171 6.57 7.65 8.73
N ASN A 172 6.41 8.56 9.70
CA ASN A 172 5.12 8.96 10.27
C ASN A 172 4.68 10.36 9.76
N GLY A 173 5.34 10.86 8.71
CA GLY A 173 5.16 12.21 8.17
C GLY A 173 3.90 12.38 7.32
N SER A 174 3.61 13.62 6.93
CA SER A 174 2.57 13.92 5.94
C SER A 174 2.92 13.28 4.60
N CYS A 175 1.94 12.64 3.96
CA CYS A 175 2.04 12.16 2.58
C CYS A 175 2.01 13.28 1.56
N THR A 176 1.55 14.47 1.96
CA THR A 176 1.52 15.63 1.08
C THR A 176 2.80 16.43 1.27
N ALA A 177 3.61 16.50 0.23
CA ALA A 177 4.87 17.20 0.20
C ALA A 177 4.91 18.29 -0.88
N ASP A 178 5.65 19.34 -0.58
CA ASP A 178 6.02 20.38 -1.52
C ASP A 178 7.49 20.17 -1.90
N MET A 179 7.82 20.46 -3.16
CA MET A 179 9.15 20.33 -3.73
C MET A 179 9.54 21.64 -4.41
N ARG A 180 10.78 22.08 -4.18
CA ARG A 180 11.38 23.21 -4.88
C ARG A 180 12.72 22.79 -5.46
N VAL A 181 12.96 23.12 -6.72
CA VAL A 181 14.23 22.90 -7.39
C VAL A 181 14.84 24.23 -7.80
N VAL A 182 16.16 24.32 -7.76
CA VAL A 182 16.93 25.43 -8.33
C VAL A 182 17.90 24.85 -9.36
N PHE A 183 17.79 25.34 -10.59
CA PHE A 183 18.62 24.90 -11.71
C PHE A 183 19.97 25.60 -11.74
N MET A 184 20.91 25.07 -12.52
CA MET A 184 22.25 25.65 -12.68
C MET A 184 22.23 27.14 -13.12
N ASN A 185 21.24 27.53 -13.92
CA ASN A 185 21.05 28.92 -14.37
C ASN A 185 20.40 29.85 -13.32
N GLY A 186 20.10 29.35 -12.12
CA GLY A 186 19.45 30.12 -11.04
C GLY A 186 17.93 30.18 -11.12
N ALA A 187 17.31 29.67 -12.19
CA ALA A 187 15.86 29.55 -12.24
C ALA A 187 15.36 28.56 -11.18
N ALA A 188 14.22 28.85 -10.57
CA ALA A 188 13.60 27.99 -9.57
C ALA A 188 12.19 27.56 -10.01
N GLN A 189 11.80 26.34 -9.67
CA GLN A 189 10.46 25.82 -9.90
C GLN A 189 9.94 25.09 -8.67
N GLU A 190 8.63 25.19 -8.45
CA GLU A 190 7.96 24.58 -7.31
C GLU A 190 6.86 23.63 -7.79
N ARG A 191 6.63 22.58 -7.01
CA ARG A 191 5.51 21.66 -7.12
C ARG A 191 4.95 21.48 -5.72
N ARG A 192 3.67 21.78 -5.52
CA ARG A 192 3.04 21.76 -4.20
C ARG A 192 1.92 20.75 -4.16
N GLY A 193 1.63 20.23 -2.97
CA GLY A 193 0.50 19.32 -2.74
C GLY A 193 0.71 17.92 -3.32
N ILE A 194 1.95 17.46 -3.46
CA ILE A 194 2.24 16.16 -4.09
C ILE A 194 1.99 15.04 -3.09
N ASP A 195 1.15 14.07 -3.45
CA ASP A 195 0.95 12.85 -2.65
C ASP A 195 2.10 11.86 -2.88
N THR A 196 3.09 11.87 -1.98
CA THR A 196 4.28 11.02 -2.05
C THR A 196 4.01 9.59 -1.58
N CYS A 197 3.00 9.35 -0.75
CA CYS A 197 2.65 7.99 -0.34
C CYS A 197 2.00 7.19 -1.48
N SER A 198 1.49 7.88 -2.50
CA SER A 198 0.96 7.25 -3.71
C SER A 198 2.03 6.86 -4.74
N VAL A 199 3.27 7.34 -4.58
CA VAL A 199 4.33 7.16 -5.58
C VAL A 199 5.66 6.70 -4.97
N THR A 200 6.31 5.73 -5.60
CA THR A 200 7.67 5.32 -5.24
C THR A 200 8.74 6.15 -5.95
N GLN A 201 8.36 6.80 -7.05
CA GLN A 201 9.21 7.66 -7.84
C GLN A 201 8.44 8.89 -8.33
N TYR A 202 9.02 10.07 -8.13
CA TYR A 202 8.50 11.32 -8.66
C TYR A 202 9.44 11.90 -9.72
N GLY A 203 8.96 11.98 -10.96
CA GLY A 203 9.70 12.56 -12.07
C GLY A 203 9.37 14.04 -12.25
N PHE A 204 10.29 14.91 -11.85
CA PHE A 204 10.15 16.36 -11.96
C PHE A 204 10.34 16.80 -13.42
N ARG A 205 9.38 17.56 -13.94
CA ARG A 205 9.30 18.01 -15.34
C ARG A 205 9.06 19.50 -15.38
#